data_AF-A0A267H247-F1
#
_entry.id   AF-A0A267H247-F1
#
_cell.length_a   1.000
_cell.length_b   1.000
_cell.length_c   1.000
_cell.angle_alpha   90.00
_cell.angle_beta   90.00
_cell.angle_gamma   90.00
#
_symmetry.space_group_name_H-M   'P 1'
#
loop_
_entity.id
_entity.type
_entity.pdbx_description
1 polymer ?
#
loop_
_entity_poly.entity_id
_entity_poly.type
_entity_poly.pdbx_seq_one_letter_code
_entity_poly.pdbx_strand_id
1 'polypeptide(L)'
;MKHVPAACAKLPVFCRYLSTSLSKLLAEEFDRSMEKDLEQLLDMACYGEATYLFSQVLLYNLAQTPVNGRGHTVRRLGQELEKAALARGRDVSRYSVQLCGAHHYPRATSAMQSMLAKRQLNPADMLTLYQLYKQQDPPPAALLRLPLFVQLLTDALFLPESQEINAEYLHTYVYLLAVAAAARDSSSSLDTGHSGELSLTEAAIKRASDICRSNKHVMQSVRDLIKALRYPVVAYGVLGFVEKALSDERGCDLSQVEQASVYLILVDEVATNHPHLRPRILPMLCRLFEQFHPSLDELSQLEFKVRLVDRFVHLMFVGHVEPVLDYMHGCLTSKLSDMSLLRHFVLEVLDMVEPPYTESFVRRLRPLVESPDIYNAIERKEGRDSCDRFLKDSSRTMKAASRS
;
A
#
# COMPACT_ATOMS: atom_id res chain seq x y z
N MET A 1 16.51 -14.26 21.54
CA MET A 1 17.60 -13.50 20.87
C MET A 1 18.66 -13.11 21.90
N LYS A 2 19.87 -13.69 21.85
CA LYS A 2 20.99 -13.25 22.70
C LYS A 2 21.89 -12.32 21.87
N HIS A 3 21.87 -11.03 22.24
CA HIS A 3 22.79 -9.94 21.84
C HIS A 3 22.88 -9.50 20.37
N VAL A 4 21.88 -8.75 19.89
CA VAL A 4 21.99 -7.90 18.67
C VAL A 4 23.29 -7.06 18.66
N PRO A 5 23.69 -6.40 19.78
CA PRO A 5 24.95 -5.65 19.82
C PRO A 5 26.20 -6.50 19.53
N ALA A 6 26.25 -7.73 20.04
CA ALA A 6 27.40 -8.62 19.86
C ALA A 6 27.49 -9.16 18.42
N ALA A 7 26.36 -9.42 17.78
CA ALA A 7 26.28 -9.84 16.39
C ALA A 7 26.70 -8.72 15.42
N CYS A 8 26.27 -7.48 15.69
CA CYS A 8 26.59 -6.31 14.88
C CYS A 8 28.03 -5.79 15.08
N ALA A 9 28.68 -6.11 16.20
CA ALA A 9 30.06 -5.68 16.49
C ALA A 9 31.13 -6.45 15.69
N LYS A 10 30.83 -7.65 15.18
CA LYS A 10 31.78 -8.50 14.44
C LYS A 10 31.29 -8.72 13.01
N LEU A 11 31.96 -8.10 12.03
CA LEU A 11 31.59 -8.19 10.62
C LEU A 11 31.34 -9.63 10.12
N PRO A 12 32.18 -10.64 10.41
CA PRO A 12 31.91 -12.00 9.95
C PRO A 12 30.62 -12.62 10.52
N VAL A 13 30.26 -12.26 11.76
CA VAL A 13 29.03 -12.73 12.41
C VAL A 13 27.83 -12.05 11.76
N PHE A 14 27.91 -10.74 11.56
CA PHE A 14 26.87 -9.96 10.88
C PHE A 14 26.63 -10.44 9.45
N CYS A 15 27.68 -10.65 8.65
CA CYS A 15 27.57 -11.17 7.28
C CYS A 15 26.91 -12.55 7.23
N ARG A 16 27.28 -13.46 8.16
CA ARG A 16 26.67 -14.79 8.23
C ARG A 16 25.18 -14.71 8.57
N TYR A 17 24.81 -13.83 9.49
CA TYR A 17 23.41 -13.58 9.81
C TYR A 17 22.65 -13.05 8.59
N LEU A 18 23.12 -11.96 7.98
CA LEU A 18 22.50 -11.38 6.79
C LEU A 18 22.32 -12.41 5.68
N SER A 19 23.35 -13.19 5.39
CA SER A 19 23.27 -14.24 4.37
C SER A 19 22.19 -15.26 4.69
N THR A 20 22.12 -15.74 5.93
CA THR A 20 21.15 -16.76 6.34
C THR A 20 19.71 -16.21 6.28
N SER A 21 19.50 -15.01 6.82
CA SER A 21 18.19 -14.34 6.82
C SER A 21 17.72 -14.00 5.41
N LEU A 22 18.59 -13.46 4.56
CA LEU A 22 18.25 -13.16 3.17
C LEU A 22 17.99 -14.44 2.37
N SER A 23 18.77 -15.50 2.56
CA SER A 23 18.50 -16.78 1.91
C SER A 23 17.13 -17.34 2.30
N LYS A 24 16.73 -17.24 3.57
CA LYS A 24 15.40 -17.64 4.03
C LYS A 24 14.31 -16.80 3.37
N LEU A 25 14.40 -15.47 3.47
CA LEU A 25 13.41 -14.52 2.90
C LEU A 25 13.32 -14.59 1.37
N LEU A 26 14.39 -15.01 0.69
CA LEU A 26 14.46 -15.11 -0.76
C LEU A 26 14.32 -16.54 -1.28
N ALA A 27 14.04 -17.54 -0.44
CA ALA A 27 13.81 -18.92 -0.88
C ALA A 27 12.38 -19.12 -1.38
N GLU A 28 11.39 -18.61 -0.65
CA GLU A 28 9.97 -18.84 -0.89
C GLU A 28 9.26 -17.54 -1.30
N GLU A 29 7.98 -17.62 -1.64
CA GLU A 29 7.13 -16.42 -1.72
C GLU A 29 6.90 -15.90 -0.30
N PHE A 30 6.96 -14.58 -0.14
CA PHE A 30 6.82 -13.97 1.19
C PHE A 30 5.41 -14.22 1.73
N ASP A 31 5.31 -14.89 2.87
CA ASP A 31 4.07 -15.09 3.60
C ASP A 31 4.12 -14.47 5.01
N ARG A 32 2.99 -14.54 5.72
CA ARG A 32 2.88 -14.02 7.10
C ARG A 32 3.82 -14.70 8.10
N SER A 33 4.18 -15.96 7.89
CA SER A 33 5.11 -16.67 8.78
C SER A 33 6.50 -16.04 8.77
N MET A 34 6.84 -15.34 7.68
CA MET A 34 8.11 -14.66 7.47
C MET A 34 8.13 -13.21 7.99
N GLU A 35 7.01 -12.64 8.45
CA GLU A 35 6.95 -11.26 8.99
C GLU A 35 7.92 -11.08 10.17
N LYS A 36 7.97 -12.05 11.08
CA LYS A 36 8.89 -12.04 12.23
C LYS A 36 10.36 -12.12 11.80
N ASP A 37 10.65 -12.87 10.75
CA ASP A 37 12.02 -12.97 10.21
C ASP A 37 12.45 -11.66 9.56
N LEU A 38 11.52 -11.02 8.83
CA LEU A 38 11.73 -9.70 8.24
C LEU A 38 11.98 -8.66 9.34
N GLU A 39 11.14 -8.59 10.37
CA GLU A 39 11.33 -7.67 11.50
C GLU A 39 12.71 -7.84 12.16
N GLN A 40 13.13 -9.07 12.41
CA GLN A 40 14.45 -9.36 12.99
C GLN A 40 15.60 -8.95 12.07
N LEU A 41 15.46 -9.14 10.75
CA LEU A 41 16.43 -8.66 9.77
C LEU A 41 16.52 -7.13 9.81
N LEU A 42 15.37 -6.45 9.80
CA LEU A 42 15.29 -4.99 9.82
C LEU A 42 15.89 -4.41 11.11
N ASP A 43 15.62 -5.00 12.27
CA ASP A 43 16.22 -4.60 13.55
C ASP A 43 17.75 -4.69 13.53
N MET A 44 18.30 -5.79 13.01
CA MET A 44 19.74 -5.98 12.95
C MET A 44 20.41 -5.08 11.92
N ALA A 45 19.84 -4.96 10.72
CA ALA A 45 20.39 -4.11 9.67
C ALA A 45 20.30 -2.63 10.06
N CYS A 46 19.21 -2.20 10.70
CA CYS A 46 19.05 -0.87 11.27
C CYS A 46 19.69 -0.72 12.66
N TYR A 47 20.57 -1.60 13.13
CA TYR A 47 21.19 -1.43 14.45
C TYR A 47 22.06 -0.17 14.52
N GLY A 48 22.99 -0.01 13.57
CA GLY A 48 23.85 1.16 13.43
C GLY A 48 23.94 1.67 11.99
N GLU A 49 24.64 2.80 11.79
CA GLU A 49 24.83 3.39 10.47
C GLU A 49 25.65 2.47 9.54
N ALA A 50 26.74 1.90 10.05
CA ALA A 50 27.60 0.99 9.27
C ALA A 50 26.87 -0.30 8.86
N THR A 51 26.07 -0.89 9.75
CA THR A 51 25.28 -2.10 9.43
C THR A 51 24.20 -1.80 8.40
N TYR A 52 23.57 -0.62 8.49
CA TYR A 52 22.56 -0.17 7.54
C TYR A 52 23.19 0.02 6.15
N LEU A 53 24.27 0.80 6.07
CA LEU A 53 24.94 1.09 4.82
C LEU A 53 25.45 -0.20 4.15
N PHE A 54 26.09 -1.09 4.92
CA PHE A 54 26.54 -2.38 4.41
C PHE A 54 25.39 -3.20 3.83
N SER A 55 24.27 -3.28 4.56
CA SER A 55 23.09 -4.03 4.12
C SER A 55 22.46 -3.43 2.86
N GLN A 56 22.33 -2.10 2.79
CA GLN A 56 21.80 -1.42 1.62
C GLN A 56 22.68 -1.60 0.37
N VAL A 57 23.99 -1.47 0.52
CA VAL A 57 24.94 -1.70 -0.60
C VAL A 57 24.87 -3.15 -1.06
N LEU A 58 24.80 -4.12 -0.14
CA LEU A 58 24.64 -5.53 -0.49
C LEU A 58 23.34 -5.77 -1.28
N LEU A 59 22.21 -5.29 -0.77
CA LEU A 59 20.90 -5.43 -1.43
C LEU A 59 20.88 -4.72 -2.79
N TYR A 60 21.50 -3.54 -2.90
CA TYR A 60 21.63 -2.84 -4.17
C TYR A 60 22.39 -3.69 -5.20
N ASN A 61 23.55 -4.23 -4.85
CA ASN A 61 24.35 -5.06 -5.76
C ASN A 61 23.62 -6.36 -6.15
N LEU A 62 22.95 -7.01 -5.19
CA LEU A 62 22.13 -8.19 -5.44
C LEU A 62 20.94 -7.91 -6.36
N ALA A 63 20.33 -6.72 -6.26
CA ALA A 63 19.23 -6.33 -7.13
C ALA A 63 19.69 -6.10 -8.59
N GLN A 64 20.94 -5.70 -8.81
CA GLN A 64 21.55 -5.56 -10.15
C GLN A 64 21.98 -6.90 -10.76
N THR A 65 22.17 -7.93 -9.93
CA THR A 65 22.65 -9.26 -10.35
C THR A 65 21.59 -10.30 -10.04
N PRO A 66 20.45 -10.31 -10.77
CA PRO A 66 19.31 -11.13 -10.40
C PRO A 66 19.61 -12.62 -10.61
N VAL A 67 20.07 -13.29 -9.55
CA VAL A 67 20.00 -14.75 -9.47
C VAL A 67 18.51 -15.10 -9.42
N ASN A 68 18.04 -15.90 -10.39
CA ASN A 68 16.65 -16.38 -10.48
C ASN A 68 15.57 -15.29 -10.66
N GLY A 69 15.89 -14.13 -11.23
CA GLY A 69 14.88 -13.10 -11.54
C GLY A 69 14.29 -12.37 -10.31
N ARG A 70 14.82 -12.59 -9.10
CA ARG A 70 14.30 -12.00 -7.85
C ARG A 70 14.81 -10.58 -7.55
N GLY A 71 15.39 -9.88 -8.53
CA GLY A 71 15.96 -8.53 -8.33
C GLY A 71 14.94 -7.51 -7.78
N HIS A 72 13.68 -7.60 -8.20
CA HIS A 72 12.60 -6.74 -7.69
C HIS A 72 12.29 -6.99 -6.21
N THR A 73 12.29 -8.26 -5.77
CA THR A 73 12.10 -8.64 -4.36
C THR A 73 13.24 -8.12 -3.49
N VAL A 74 14.48 -8.23 -3.96
CA VAL A 74 15.66 -7.68 -3.27
C VAL A 74 15.56 -6.16 -3.15
N ARG A 75 15.16 -5.47 -4.24
CA ARG A 75 14.93 -4.02 -4.20
C ARG A 75 13.84 -3.65 -3.19
N ARG A 76 12.76 -4.44 -3.11
CA ARG A 76 11.69 -4.23 -2.13
C ARG A 76 12.20 -4.38 -0.69
N LEU A 77 13.05 -5.37 -0.40
CA LEU A 77 13.69 -5.50 0.92
C LEU A 77 14.53 -4.28 1.27
N GLY A 78 15.26 -3.70 0.31
CA GLY A 78 15.99 -2.44 0.49
C GLY A 78 15.06 -1.27 0.87
N GLN A 79 13.87 -1.21 0.27
CA GLN A 79 12.86 -0.19 0.59
C GLN A 79 12.23 -0.40 1.98
N GLU A 80 11.95 -1.65 2.37
CA GLU A 80 11.48 -1.95 3.74
C GLU A 80 12.55 -1.60 4.77
N LEU A 81 13.83 -1.81 4.45
CA LEU A 81 14.95 -1.40 5.29
C LEU A 81 15.04 0.13 5.45
N GLU A 82 14.86 0.88 4.37
CA GLU A 82 14.78 2.34 4.40
C GLU A 82 13.60 2.82 5.24
N LYS A 83 12.40 2.25 5.01
CA LYS A 83 11.19 2.55 5.78
C LYS A 83 11.39 2.29 7.27
N ALA A 84 12.01 1.16 7.62
CA ALA A 84 12.29 0.81 9.00
C ALA A 84 13.32 1.76 9.66
N ALA A 85 14.32 2.23 8.91
CA ALA A 85 15.26 3.23 9.41
C ALA A 85 14.57 4.60 9.65
N LEU A 86 13.72 5.03 8.71
CA LEU A 86 12.95 6.27 8.82
C LEU A 86 11.97 6.25 10.00
N ALA A 87 11.31 5.10 10.25
CA ALA A 87 10.44 4.89 11.40
C ALA A 87 11.17 5.00 12.74
N ARG A 88 12.47 4.70 12.77
CA ARG A 88 13.36 4.88 13.93
C ARG A 88 13.95 6.30 14.03
N GLY A 89 13.44 7.25 13.25
CA GLY A 89 13.89 8.65 13.26
C GLY A 89 15.27 8.88 12.65
N ARG A 90 15.78 7.94 11.85
CA ARG A 90 17.10 8.06 11.20
C ARG A 90 16.96 8.64 9.80
N ASP A 91 17.76 9.64 9.47
CA ASP A 91 17.88 10.11 8.10
C ASP A 91 18.88 9.24 7.32
N VAL A 92 18.34 8.47 6.39
CA VAL A 92 19.09 7.57 5.50
C VAL A 92 19.00 8.00 4.04
N SER A 93 18.32 9.12 3.75
CA SER A 93 18.01 9.58 2.40
C SER A 93 19.26 9.81 1.55
N ARG A 94 20.36 10.25 2.18
CA ARG A 94 21.66 10.44 1.52
C ARG A 94 22.16 9.19 0.81
N TYR A 95 21.95 8.01 1.41
CA TYR A 95 22.39 6.75 0.84
C TYR A 95 21.52 6.34 -0.34
N SER A 96 20.20 6.51 -0.21
CA SER A 96 19.24 6.22 -1.29
C SER A 96 19.53 7.08 -2.52
N VAL A 97 19.84 8.36 -2.33
CA VAL A 97 20.23 9.26 -3.43
C VAL A 97 21.57 8.86 -4.06
N GLN A 98 22.55 8.40 -3.28
CA GLN A 98 23.84 7.94 -3.83
C GLN A 98 23.70 6.63 -4.61
N LEU A 99 22.86 5.71 -4.13
CA LEU A 99 22.65 4.40 -4.75
C LEU A 99 21.73 4.43 -5.98
N CYS A 100 21.02 5.53 -6.25
CA CYS A 100 20.11 5.60 -7.41
C CYS A 100 20.81 5.83 -8.77
N GLY A 101 22.15 5.92 -8.79
CA GLY A 101 22.93 6.09 -10.03
C GLY A 101 23.05 7.53 -10.52
N ALA A 102 22.49 8.51 -9.81
CA ALA A 102 22.49 9.93 -10.22
C ALA A 102 23.77 10.71 -9.83
N HIS A 103 24.86 10.04 -9.46
CA HIS A 103 26.09 10.67 -8.96
C HIS A 103 26.77 11.66 -9.94
N HIS A 104 26.56 11.48 -11.25
CA HIS A 104 27.04 12.41 -12.28
C HIS A 104 26.20 13.71 -12.37
N TYR A 105 25.09 13.81 -11.65
CA TYR A 105 24.16 14.95 -11.68
C TYR A 105 24.11 15.66 -10.31
N PRO A 106 25.19 16.36 -9.89
CA PRO A 106 25.34 16.89 -8.53
C PRO A 106 24.23 17.88 -8.13
N ARG A 107 23.72 18.65 -9.09
CA ARG A 107 22.59 19.57 -8.87
C ARG A 107 21.29 18.82 -8.54
N ALA A 108 21.01 17.73 -9.27
CA ALA A 108 19.84 16.91 -9.03
C ALA A 108 19.94 16.18 -7.68
N THR A 109 21.11 15.62 -7.36
CA THR A 109 21.33 14.94 -6.09
C THR A 109 21.25 15.89 -4.90
N SER A 110 21.80 17.10 -5.02
CA SER A 110 21.72 18.11 -3.96
C SER A 110 20.28 18.57 -3.70
N ALA A 111 19.52 18.86 -4.77
CA ALA A 111 18.11 19.22 -4.65
C ALA A 111 17.29 18.11 -3.99
N MET A 112 17.52 16.85 -4.40
CA MET A 112 16.85 15.70 -3.81
C MET A 112 17.22 15.51 -2.32
N GLN A 113 18.50 15.57 -1.98
CA GLN A 113 18.96 15.43 -0.59
C GLN A 113 18.37 16.51 0.32
N SER A 114 18.34 17.76 -0.15
CA SER A 114 17.75 18.90 0.58
C SER A 114 16.28 18.63 0.94
N MET A 115 15.47 18.17 -0.02
CA MET A 115 14.05 17.89 0.19
C MET A 115 13.82 16.64 1.05
N LEU A 116 14.56 15.55 0.82
CA LEU A 116 14.36 14.29 1.54
C LEU A 116 14.84 14.36 3.00
N ALA A 117 15.96 15.03 3.27
CA ALA A 117 16.45 15.22 4.64
C ALA A 117 15.44 16.01 5.50
N LYS A 118 14.78 17.02 4.90
CA LYS A 118 13.73 17.81 5.55
C LYS A 118 12.34 17.17 5.47
N ARG A 119 12.18 16.11 4.68
CA ARG A 119 10.89 15.48 4.35
C ARG A 119 9.84 16.49 3.87
N GLN A 120 10.29 17.47 3.08
CA GLN A 120 9.46 18.57 2.62
C GLN A 120 9.88 19.00 1.22
N LEU A 121 8.91 19.17 0.32
CA LEU A 121 9.16 19.73 -1.00
C LEU A 121 9.31 21.24 -0.91
N ASN A 122 10.27 21.80 -1.63
CA ASN A 122 10.39 23.24 -1.76
C ASN A 122 10.39 23.67 -3.23
N PRO A 123 9.79 24.83 -3.58
CA PRO A 123 9.63 25.23 -4.97
C PRO A 123 10.95 25.39 -5.75
N ALA A 124 12.02 25.84 -5.10
CA ALA A 124 13.31 26.08 -5.75
C ALA A 124 14.00 24.78 -6.20
N ASP A 125 14.07 23.78 -5.32
CA ASP A 125 14.62 22.46 -5.63
C ASP A 125 13.72 21.72 -6.63
N MET A 126 12.39 21.85 -6.51
CA MET A 126 11.43 21.30 -7.49
C MET A 126 11.61 21.89 -8.89
N LEU A 127 11.75 23.21 -9.00
CA LEU A 127 12.01 23.89 -10.27
C LEU A 127 13.36 23.45 -10.86
N THR A 128 14.39 23.29 -10.01
CA THR A 128 15.70 22.80 -10.43
C THR A 128 15.59 21.40 -11.04
N LEU A 129 14.89 20.46 -10.38
CA LEU A 129 14.67 19.12 -10.93
C LEU A 129 13.89 19.20 -12.24
N TYR A 130 12.80 19.95 -12.30
CA TYR A 130 12.00 20.11 -13.51
C TYR A 130 12.81 20.58 -14.71
N GLN A 131 13.68 21.58 -14.52
CA GLN A 131 14.57 22.05 -15.58
C GLN A 131 15.55 20.97 -16.03
N LEU A 132 16.14 20.21 -15.10
CA LEU A 132 17.09 19.15 -15.41
C LEU A 132 16.44 17.98 -16.17
N TYR A 133 15.23 17.57 -15.79
CA TYR A 133 14.52 16.48 -16.47
C TYR A 133 13.97 16.84 -17.86
N LYS A 134 13.98 18.13 -18.23
CA LYS A 134 13.64 18.61 -19.57
C LYS A 134 14.85 18.77 -20.51
N GLN A 135 16.07 18.57 -20.02
CA GLN A 135 17.27 18.63 -20.84
C GLN A 135 17.41 17.38 -21.73
N GLN A 136 18.30 17.43 -22.72
CA GLN A 136 18.61 16.27 -23.57
C GLN A 136 19.27 15.13 -22.80
N ASP A 137 20.02 15.45 -21.74
CA ASP A 137 20.66 14.49 -20.84
C ASP A 137 20.08 14.63 -19.42
N PRO A 138 18.86 14.11 -19.19
CA PRO A 138 18.22 14.19 -17.89
C PRO A 138 18.83 13.19 -16.89
N PRO A 139 18.72 13.44 -15.58
CA PRO A 139 19.15 12.47 -14.57
C PRO A 139 18.35 11.15 -14.66
N PRO A 140 18.85 10.04 -14.09
CA PRO A 140 18.14 8.76 -14.11
C PRO A 140 16.79 8.82 -13.39
N ALA A 141 15.72 8.23 -13.96
CA ALA A 141 14.40 8.22 -13.32
C ALA A 141 14.39 7.51 -11.97
N ALA A 142 15.36 6.63 -11.72
CA ALA A 142 15.58 6.03 -10.40
C ALA A 142 15.66 7.08 -9.27
N LEU A 143 16.13 8.29 -9.54
CA LEU A 143 16.17 9.40 -8.57
C LEU A 143 14.75 9.93 -8.25
N LEU A 144 13.87 10.09 -9.24
CA LEU A 144 12.47 10.49 -8.99
C LEU A 144 11.61 9.35 -8.42
N ARG A 145 12.03 8.10 -8.62
CA ARG A 145 11.35 6.90 -8.11
C ARG A 145 11.75 6.51 -6.69
N LEU A 146 12.48 7.38 -5.98
CA LEU A 146 12.72 7.20 -4.56
C LEU A 146 11.37 7.22 -3.81
N PRO A 147 11.04 6.18 -3.02
CA PRO A 147 9.69 6.03 -2.45
C PRO A 147 9.22 7.25 -1.64
N LEU A 148 10.11 7.82 -0.82
CA LEU A 148 9.81 9.00 -0.02
C LEU A 148 9.52 10.23 -0.91
N PHE A 149 10.25 10.40 -2.02
CA PHE A 149 10.00 11.51 -2.94
C PHE A 149 8.65 11.38 -3.65
N VAL A 150 8.34 10.18 -4.15
CA VAL A 150 7.03 9.90 -4.78
C VAL A 150 5.90 10.14 -3.79
N GLN A 151 6.07 9.70 -2.54
CA GLN A 151 5.10 9.95 -1.47
C GLN A 151 4.89 11.45 -1.23
N LEU A 152 5.96 12.23 -1.06
CA LEU A 152 5.85 13.68 -0.87
C LEU A 152 5.16 14.38 -2.05
N LEU A 153 5.46 13.96 -3.28
CA LEU A 153 4.80 14.46 -4.49
C LEU A 153 3.32 14.15 -4.53
N THR A 154 2.95 12.90 -4.24
CA THR A 154 1.54 12.48 -4.22
C THR A 154 0.78 13.18 -3.10
N ASP A 155 1.38 13.33 -1.93
CA ASP A 155 0.76 14.02 -0.81
C ASP A 155 0.52 15.49 -1.19
N ALA A 156 1.53 16.21 -1.69
CA ALA A 156 1.40 17.61 -2.06
C ALA A 156 0.34 17.87 -3.16
N LEU A 157 0.19 16.93 -4.11
CA LEU A 157 -0.77 17.06 -5.23
C LEU A 157 -2.20 16.67 -4.83
N PHE A 158 -2.37 15.58 -4.08
CA PHE A 158 -3.69 14.99 -3.80
C PHE A 158 -4.23 15.33 -2.40
N LEU A 159 -3.38 15.78 -1.48
CA LEU A 159 -3.74 16.16 -0.10
C LEU A 159 -3.48 17.66 0.10
N PRO A 160 -4.46 18.55 -0.13
CA PRO A 160 -4.25 20.00 -0.10
C PRO A 160 -3.75 20.53 1.25
N GLU A 161 -4.14 19.84 2.33
CA GLU A 161 -3.73 20.15 3.70
C GLU A 161 -2.26 19.84 3.98
N SER A 162 -1.63 18.95 3.18
CA SER A 162 -0.24 18.56 3.39
C SER A 162 0.73 19.67 2.99
N GLN A 163 0.45 20.37 1.89
CA GLN A 163 1.26 21.46 1.39
C GLN A 163 0.48 22.35 0.42
N GLU A 164 0.48 23.65 0.69
CA GLU A 164 -0.03 24.63 -0.26
C GLU A 164 0.98 24.84 -1.40
N ILE A 165 0.54 24.54 -2.62
CA ILE A 165 1.34 24.73 -3.84
C ILE A 165 0.82 25.97 -4.55
N ASN A 166 1.71 26.92 -4.82
CA ASN A 166 1.39 28.05 -5.69
C ASN A 166 1.06 27.54 -7.10
N ALA A 167 -0.07 28.01 -7.66
CA ALA A 167 -0.59 27.61 -8.97
C ALA A 167 0.44 27.74 -10.10
N GLU A 168 1.34 28.73 -10.03
CA GLU A 168 2.41 28.92 -11.03
C GLU A 168 3.36 27.73 -11.10
N TYR A 169 3.59 27.04 -9.97
CA TYR A 169 4.52 25.91 -9.89
C TYR A 169 3.82 24.55 -9.98
N LEU A 170 2.49 24.48 -9.96
CA LEU A 170 1.74 23.21 -9.96
C LEU A 170 2.18 22.29 -11.12
N HIS A 171 2.36 22.85 -12.31
CA HIS A 171 2.79 22.11 -13.50
C HIS A 171 4.15 21.40 -13.31
N THR A 172 5.05 21.96 -12.50
CA THR A 172 6.37 21.38 -12.18
C THR A 172 6.20 20.07 -11.40
N TYR A 173 5.31 20.06 -10.40
CA TYR A 173 5.05 18.90 -9.54
C TYR A 173 4.37 17.79 -10.32
N VAL A 174 3.35 18.13 -11.10
CA VAL A 174 2.64 17.20 -11.97
C VAL A 174 3.60 16.55 -12.97
N TYR A 175 4.43 17.34 -13.65
CA TYR A 175 5.41 16.83 -14.62
C TYR A 175 6.39 15.85 -13.98
N LEU A 176 7.00 16.20 -12.83
CA LEU A 176 7.97 15.34 -12.16
C LEU A 176 7.35 14.01 -11.70
N LEU A 177 6.10 14.03 -11.21
CA LEU A 177 5.38 12.81 -10.87
C LEU A 177 5.05 11.97 -12.11
N ALA A 178 4.67 12.62 -13.22
CA ALA A 178 4.41 11.94 -14.49
C ALA A 178 5.69 11.27 -15.04
N VAL A 179 6.83 11.94 -14.99
CA VAL A 179 8.14 11.36 -15.37
C VAL A 179 8.47 10.16 -14.49
N ALA A 180 8.31 10.27 -13.16
CA ALA A 180 8.55 9.16 -12.25
C ALA A 180 7.72 7.91 -12.60
N ALA A 181 6.46 8.13 -12.99
CA ALA A 181 5.50 7.08 -13.29
C ALA A 181 5.62 6.48 -14.71
N ALA A 182 5.92 7.29 -15.72
CA ALA A 182 5.78 6.91 -17.13
C ALA A 182 7.10 6.85 -17.91
N ALA A 183 8.19 7.48 -17.44
CA ALA A 183 9.45 7.47 -18.18
C ALA A 183 9.99 6.03 -18.30
N ARG A 184 10.63 5.71 -19.42
CA ARG A 184 11.29 4.41 -19.61
C ARG A 184 12.80 4.62 -19.56
N ASP A 185 13.49 3.81 -18.76
CA ASP A 185 14.95 3.78 -18.75
C ASP A 185 15.38 3.02 -20.01
N SER A 186 15.88 3.73 -21.04
CA SER A 186 16.54 3.09 -22.18
C SER A 186 18.04 2.94 -21.89
N SER A 187 18.72 2.01 -22.56
CA SER A 187 20.11 1.63 -22.27
C SER A 187 21.15 2.76 -22.40
N SER A 188 20.77 3.93 -22.93
CA SER A 188 21.68 5.07 -23.13
C SER A 188 21.12 6.43 -22.71
N SER A 189 19.82 6.53 -22.41
CA SER A 189 19.19 7.78 -21.97
C SER A 189 17.81 7.53 -21.35
N LEU A 190 17.38 8.43 -20.47
CA LEU A 190 15.98 8.45 -20.04
C LEU A 190 15.13 8.95 -21.19
N ASP A 191 14.16 8.15 -21.65
CA ASP A 191 13.19 8.63 -22.61
C ASP A 191 12.13 9.45 -21.89
N THR A 192 12.39 10.75 -21.80
CA THR A 192 11.42 11.77 -21.35
C THR A 192 10.65 12.37 -22.55
N GLY A 193 10.91 11.91 -23.78
CA GLY A 193 10.51 12.57 -25.01
C GLY A 193 9.23 11.99 -25.63
N HIS A 194 8.17 12.80 -25.70
CA HIS A 194 7.01 12.67 -26.59
C HIS A 194 6.28 11.32 -26.65
N SER A 195 6.52 10.40 -25.70
CA SER A 195 5.65 9.24 -25.58
C SER A 195 4.24 9.76 -25.28
N GLY A 196 3.26 9.37 -26.10
CA GLY A 196 1.86 9.72 -25.83
C GLY A 196 1.46 9.34 -24.40
N GLU A 197 2.10 8.31 -23.85
CA GLU A 197 1.95 7.85 -22.46
C GLU A 197 2.32 8.91 -21.41
N LEU A 198 3.43 9.65 -21.54
CA LEU A 198 3.83 10.66 -20.54
C LEU A 198 2.80 11.80 -20.49
N SER A 199 2.44 12.35 -21.65
CA SER A 199 1.46 13.45 -21.74
C SER A 199 0.08 13.03 -21.22
N LEU A 200 -0.37 11.82 -21.56
CA LEU A 200 -1.62 11.26 -21.06
C LEU A 200 -1.59 11.05 -19.54
N THR A 201 -0.45 10.63 -19.00
CA THR A 201 -0.25 10.45 -17.54
C THR A 201 -0.24 11.80 -16.82
N GLU A 202 0.47 12.79 -17.36
CA GLU A 202 0.51 14.16 -16.84
C GLU A 202 -0.89 14.78 -16.78
N ALA A 203 -1.65 14.65 -17.88
CA ALA A 203 -3.04 15.13 -17.95
C ALA A 203 -3.96 14.44 -16.93
N ALA A 204 -3.79 13.14 -16.73
CA ALA A 204 -4.56 12.37 -15.74
C ALA A 204 -4.22 12.79 -14.30
N ILE A 205 -2.94 12.94 -13.97
CA ILE A 205 -2.49 13.43 -12.66
C ILE A 205 -3.06 14.82 -12.40
N LYS A 206 -2.93 15.75 -13.35
CA LYS A 206 -3.43 17.11 -13.21
C LYS A 206 -4.93 17.12 -12.94
N ARG A 207 -5.71 16.43 -13.77
CA ARG A 207 -7.18 16.39 -13.63
C ARG A 207 -7.60 15.81 -12.28
N ALA A 208 -7.01 14.70 -11.86
CA ALA A 208 -7.34 14.08 -10.58
C ALA A 208 -6.92 14.98 -9.39
N SER A 209 -5.73 15.57 -9.46
CA SER A 209 -5.23 16.56 -8.49
C SER A 209 -6.19 17.75 -8.36
N ASP A 210 -6.65 18.33 -9.48
CA ASP A 210 -7.58 19.47 -9.45
C ASP A 210 -8.90 19.10 -8.74
N ILE A 211 -9.44 17.89 -8.98
CA ILE A 211 -10.65 17.42 -8.31
C ILE A 211 -10.41 17.23 -6.81
N CYS A 212 -9.34 16.53 -6.41
CA CYS A 212 -8.99 16.32 -5.00
C CYS A 212 -8.76 17.65 -4.26
N ARG A 213 -8.12 18.61 -4.92
CA ARG A 213 -7.87 19.95 -4.35
C ARG A 213 -9.12 20.79 -4.17
N SER A 214 -10.14 20.58 -5.00
CA SER A 214 -11.41 21.30 -4.87
C SER A 214 -12.26 20.84 -3.68
N ASN A 215 -12.15 19.56 -3.27
CA ASN A 215 -12.91 18.82 -2.23
C ASN A 215 -14.45 18.87 -2.33
N LYS A 216 -15.04 19.89 -2.95
CA LYS A 216 -16.49 20.15 -2.98
C LYS A 216 -17.25 19.45 -4.12
N HIS A 217 -16.54 18.84 -5.08
CA HIS A 217 -17.14 18.35 -6.33
C HIS A 217 -16.85 16.87 -6.63
N VAL A 218 -16.35 16.09 -5.67
CA VAL A 218 -15.95 14.69 -5.92
C VAL A 218 -17.12 13.86 -6.47
N MET A 219 -18.33 14.01 -5.91
CA MET A 219 -19.51 13.31 -6.42
C MET A 219 -19.84 13.69 -7.87
N GLN A 220 -19.70 14.96 -8.23
CA GLN A 220 -20.01 15.47 -9.57
C GLN A 220 -18.96 15.04 -10.60
N SER A 221 -17.70 14.89 -10.16
CA SER A 221 -16.55 14.53 -11.00
C SER A 221 -16.12 13.07 -10.86
N VAL A 222 -16.91 12.21 -10.19
CA VAL A 222 -16.56 10.82 -9.90
C VAL A 222 -16.22 10.03 -11.17
N ARG A 223 -16.95 10.26 -12.26
CA ARG A 223 -16.72 9.59 -13.56
C ARG A 223 -15.35 9.93 -14.15
N ASP A 224 -14.91 11.18 -14.01
CA ASP A 224 -13.61 11.62 -14.51
C ASP A 224 -12.48 11.09 -13.64
N LEU A 225 -12.73 10.97 -12.33
CA LEU A 225 -11.83 10.34 -11.37
C LEU A 225 -11.64 8.85 -11.69
N ILE A 226 -12.73 8.09 -11.87
CA ILE A 226 -12.70 6.68 -12.28
C ILE A 226 -11.89 6.47 -13.56
N LYS A 227 -12.08 7.33 -14.58
CA LYS A 227 -11.27 7.26 -15.81
C LYS A 227 -9.77 7.49 -15.55
N ALA A 228 -9.43 8.39 -14.63
CA ALA A 228 -8.05 8.67 -14.26
C ALA A 228 -7.45 7.57 -13.37
N LEU A 229 -8.27 6.81 -12.64
CA LEU A 229 -7.83 5.69 -11.81
C LEU A 229 -7.15 4.58 -12.61
N ARG A 230 -7.29 4.51 -13.94
CA ARG A 230 -6.52 3.55 -14.76
C ARG A 230 -4.99 3.69 -14.61
N TYR A 231 -4.50 4.84 -14.18
CA TYR A 231 -3.07 5.08 -13.94
C TYR A 231 -2.69 4.76 -12.49
N PRO A 232 -1.74 3.84 -12.23
CA PRO A 232 -1.38 3.44 -10.86
C PRO A 232 -0.96 4.59 -9.94
N VAL A 233 -0.25 5.58 -10.48
CA VAL A 233 0.20 6.76 -9.71
C VAL A 233 -0.98 7.64 -9.26
N VAL A 234 -2.02 7.74 -10.10
CA VAL A 234 -3.25 8.46 -9.76
C VAL A 234 -4.03 7.67 -8.72
N ALA A 235 -4.18 6.35 -8.93
CA ALA A 235 -4.84 5.47 -7.96
C ALA A 235 -4.18 5.55 -6.58
N TYR A 236 -2.85 5.56 -6.51
CA TYR A 236 -2.10 5.73 -5.26
C TYR A 236 -2.40 7.07 -4.57
N GLY A 237 -2.38 8.19 -5.32
CA GLY A 237 -2.67 9.52 -4.78
C GLY A 237 -4.12 9.67 -4.31
N VAL A 238 -5.07 9.23 -5.12
CA VAL A 238 -6.51 9.25 -4.79
C VAL A 238 -6.81 8.38 -3.57
N LEU A 239 -6.13 7.23 -3.41
CA LEU A 239 -6.30 6.38 -2.24
C LEU A 239 -5.90 7.11 -0.95
N GLY A 240 -4.81 7.88 -0.97
CA GLY A 240 -4.42 8.73 0.15
C GLY A 240 -5.44 9.84 0.45
N PHE A 241 -5.97 10.46 -0.61
CA PHE A 241 -7.06 11.45 -0.49
C PHE A 241 -8.32 10.86 0.14
N VAL A 242 -8.76 9.69 -0.31
CA VAL A 242 -9.92 8.98 0.24
C VAL A 242 -9.70 8.61 1.70
N GLU A 243 -8.53 8.06 2.04
CA GLU A 243 -8.19 7.73 3.42
C GLU A 243 -8.31 8.95 4.34
N LYS A 244 -7.74 10.08 3.91
CA LYS A 244 -7.79 11.33 4.68
C LYS A 244 -9.21 11.86 4.80
N ALA A 245 -9.99 11.84 3.71
CA ALA A 245 -11.36 12.31 3.68
C ALA A 245 -12.30 11.49 4.59
N LEU A 246 -12.10 10.17 4.65
CA LEU A 246 -12.89 9.28 5.50
C LEU A 246 -12.44 9.27 6.97
N SER A 247 -11.19 9.64 7.26
CA SER A 247 -10.64 9.63 8.62
C SER A 247 -10.89 10.94 9.40
N ASP A 248 -11.21 12.05 8.72
CA ASP A 248 -11.40 13.35 9.36
C ASP A 248 -12.74 13.43 10.13
N GLU A 249 -12.67 13.78 11.41
CA GLU A 249 -13.83 13.90 12.31
C GLU A 249 -14.80 15.01 11.89
N ARG A 250 -14.30 16.06 11.21
CA ARG A 250 -15.14 17.13 10.62
C ARG A 250 -15.80 16.70 9.30
N GLY A 251 -15.42 15.51 8.82
CA GLY A 251 -15.88 14.84 7.62
C GLY A 251 -17.06 13.89 7.84
N CYS A 252 -17.75 13.92 9.00
CA CYS A 252 -18.89 13.05 9.30
C CYS A 252 -20.15 13.77 9.85
N ASP A 253 -20.93 14.38 8.96
CA ASP A 253 -22.31 14.89 9.01
C ASP A 253 -23.18 13.99 8.11
N LEU A 254 -24.50 14.04 8.23
CA LEU A 254 -25.43 13.16 7.50
C LEU A 254 -25.30 13.22 5.95
N SER A 255 -24.86 14.34 5.38
CA SER A 255 -24.55 14.48 3.95
C SER A 255 -23.29 13.69 3.52
N GLN A 256 -22.47 13.28 4.48
CA GLN A 256 -21.21 12.59 4.24
C GLN A 256 -21.37 11.07 4.23
N VAL A 257 -22.47 10.49 4.69
CA VAL A 257 -22.73 9.05 4.49
C VAL A 257 -22.92 8.75 2.99
N GLU A 258 -23.66 9.58 2.25
CA GLU A 258 -23.77 9.46 0.78
C GLU A 258 -22.45 9.75 0.08
N GLN A 259 -21.71 10.77 0.54
CA GLN A 259 -20.40 11.09 -0.01
C GLN A 259 -19.34 10.00 0.29
N ALA A 260 -19.43 9.37 1.46
CA ALA A 260 -18.60 8.24 1.86
C ALA A 260 -18.81 7.05 0.93
N SER A 261 -20.04 6.76 0.51
CA SER A 261 -20.28 5.74 -0.52
C SER A 261 -19.51 6.01 -1.81
N VAL A 262 -19.41 7.28 -2.24
CA VAL A 262 -18.63 7.64 -3.42
C VAL A 262 -17.15 7.38 -3.21
N TYR A 263 -16.60 7.73 -2.05
CA TYR A 263 -15.21 7.40 -1.72
C TYR A 263 -14.96 5.89 -1.67
N LEU A 264 -15.88 5.13 -1.10
CA LEU A 264 -15.82 3.67 -1.03
C LEU A 264 -15.91 3.01 -2.42
N ILE A 265 -16.69 3.56 -3.34
CA ILE A 265 -16.68 3.13 -4.75
C ILE A 265 -15.32 3.37 -5.41
N LEU A 266 -14.66 4.50 -5.11
CA LEU A 266 -13.30 4.73 -5.61
C LEU A 266 -12.31 3.71 -5.06
N VAL A 267 -12.46 3.27 -3.80
CA VAL A 267 -11.65 2.18 -3.22
C VAL A 267 -11.87 0.88 -4.00
N ASP A 268 -13.12 0.52 -4.30
CA ASP A 268 -13.44 -0.68 -5.08
C ASP A 268 -12.84 -0.65 -6.48
N GLU A 269 -12.92 0.51 -7.15
CA GLU A 269 -12.35 0.71 -8.48
C GLU A 269 -10.81 0.57 -8.45
N VAL A 270 -10.16 1.10 -7.41
CA VAL A 270 -8.71 0.94 -7.22
C VAL A 270 -8.37 -0.53 -6.95
N ALA A 271 -9.10 -1.21 -6.06
CA ALA A 271 -8.87 -2.62 -5.73
C ALA A 271 -9.03 -3.54 -6.95
N THR A 272 -9.99 -3.23 -7.82
CA THR A 272 -10.28 -3.97 -9.05
C THR A 272 -9.15 -3.83 -10.05
N ASN A 273 -8.76 -2.59 -10.35
CA ASN A 273 -7.79 -2.30 -11.41
C ASN A 273 -6.32 -2.47 -10.99
N HIS A 274 -6.00 -2.38 -9.70
CA HIS A 274 -4.61 -2.35 -9.20
C HIS A 274 -4.34 -3.39 -8.12
N PRO A 275 -4.02 -4.65 -8.49
CA PRO A 275 -3.74 -5.72 -7.53
C PRO A 275 -2.66 -5.39 -6.49
N HIS A 276 -1.64 -4.62 -6.90
CA HIS A 276 -0.51 -4.22 -6.08
C HIS A 276 -0.86 -3.16 -5.00
N LEU A 277 -2.03 -2.52 -5.10
CA LEU A 277 -2.51 -1.57 -4.09
C LEU A 277 -3.40 -2.22 -3.02
N ARG A 278 -3.89 -3.45 -3.23
CA ARG A 278 -4.74 -4.16 -2.25
C ARG A 278 -4.09 -4.32 -0.86
N PRO A 279 -2.79 -4.63 -0.74
CA PRO A 279 -2.10 -4.67 0.56
C PRO A 279 -2.03 -3.31 1.28
N ARG A 280 -2.22 -2.19 0.56
CA ARG A 280 -2.36 -0.86 1.16
C ARG A 280 -3.81 -0.54 1.55
N ILE A 281 -4.78 -1.00 0.74
CA ILE A 281 -6.22 -0.79 0.98
C ILE A 281 -6.65 -1.49 2.27
N LEU A 282 -6.27 -2.76 2.47
CA LEU A 282 -6.72 -3.53 3.62
C LEU A 282 -6.41 -2.84 4.97
N PRO A 283 -5.15 -2.46 5.28
CA PRO A 283 -4.86 -1.74 6.52
C PRO A 283 -5.61 -0.42 6.70
N MET A 284 -5.93 0.28 5.60
CA MET A 284 -6.74 1.49 5.65
C MET A 284 -8.18 1.17 6.05
N LEU A 285 -8.81 0.17 5.42
CA LEU A 285 -10.16 -0.28 5.79
C LEU A 285 -10.22 -0.78 7.23
N CYS A 286 -9.20 -1.52 7.70
CA CYS A 286 -9.11 -1.94 9.10
C CYS A 286 -9.12 -0.75 10.05
N ARG A 287 -8.29 0.28 9.80
CA ARG A 287 -8.28 1.51 10.61
C ARG A 287 -9.63 2.21 10.65
N LEU A 288 -10.28 2.38 9.49
CA LEU A 288 -11.60 3.00 9.39
C LEU A 288 -12.68 2.19 10.11
N PHE A 289 -12.60 0.86 10.06
CA PHE A 289 -13.55 -0.03 10.72
C PHE A 289 -13.43 -0.02 12.25
N GLU A 290 -12.19 0.08 12.75
CA GLU A 290 -11.87 0.18 14.17
C GLU A 290 -12.11 1.58 14.74
N GLN A 291 -12.12 2.62 13.89
CA GLN A 291 -12.37 3.99 14.30
C GLN A 291 -13.81 4.19 14.80
N PHE A 292 -13.95 5.02 15.84
CA PHE A 292 -15.23 5.52 16.32
C PHE A 292 -15.42 6.96 15.84
N HIS A 293 -16.58 7.25 15.24
CA HIS A 293 -16.91 8.57 14.70
C HIS A 293 -17.93 9.25 15.62
N PRO A 294 -17.50 10.07 16.60
CA PRO A 294 -18.39 10.61 17.63
C PRO A 294 -19.47 11.56 17.08
N SER A 295 -19.29 12.08 15.87
CA SER A 295 -20.26 12.95 15.20
C SER A 295 -21.43 12.21 14.54
N LEU A 296 -21.28 10.91 14.28
CA LEU A 296 -22.33 10.07 13.71
C LEU A 296 -23.18 9.48 14.83
N ASP A 297 -24.49 9.44 14.63
CA ASP A 297 -25.40 8.66 15.49
C ASP A 297 -25.14 7.16 15.34
N GLU A 298 -25.58 6.38 16.33
CA GLU A 298 -25.31 4.93 16.40
C GLU A 298 -25.77 4.16 15.15
N LEU A 299 -26.89 4.57 14.54
CA LEU A 299 -27.42 3.92 13.35
C LEU A 299 -26.57 4.25 12.12
N SER A 300 -26.19 5.52 11.93
CA SER A 300 -25.29 5.92 10.84
C SER A 300 -23.90 5.29 10.98
N GLN A 301 -23.37 5.14 12.21
CA GLN A 301 -22.11 4.44 12.45
C GLN A 301 -22.21 2.97 12.04
N LEU A 302 -23.30 2.30 12.42
CA LEU A 302 -23.53 0.90 12.05
C LEU A 302 -23.64 0.76 10.52
N GLU A 303 -24.39 1.63 9.86
CA GLU A 303 -24.53 1.62 8.40
C GLU A 303 -23.19 1.82 7.70
N PHE A 304 -22.36 2.76 8.18
CA PHE A 304 -21.02 2.96 7.65
C PHE A 304 -20.14 1.71 7.82
N LYS A 305 -20.20 1.05 8.98
CA LYS A 305 -19.46 -0.20 9.22
C LYS A 305 -19.94 -1.35 8.35
N VAL A 306 -21.24 -1.47 8.08
CA VAL A 306 -21.77 -2.44 7.11
C VAL A 306 -21.17 -2.18 5.73
N ARG A 307 -21.12 -0.93 5.29
CA ARG A 307 -20.51 -0.59 3.99
C ARG A 307 -19.01 -0.89 3.94
N LEU A 308 -18.28 -0.77 5.06
CA LEU A 308 -16.89 -1.20 5.15
C LEU A 308 -16.76 -2.73 5.07
N VAL A 309 -17.69 -3.48 5.70
CA VAL A 309 -17.79 -4.94 5.53
C VAL A 309 -17.90 -5.32 4.07
N ASP A 310 -18.76 -4.66 3.31
CA ASP A 310 -18.91 -4.91 1.87
C ASP A 310 -17.60 -4.68 1.09
N ARG A 311 -16.75 -3.73 1.52
CA ARG A 311 -15.42 -3.50 0.91
C ARG A 311 -14.43 -4.62 1.22
N PHE A 312 -14.49 -5.20 2.42
CA PHE A 312 -13.69 -6.38 2.74
C PHE A 312 -14.12 -7.58 1.86
N VAL A 313 -15.43 -7.76 1.66
CA VAL A 313 -15.96 -8.78 0.73
C VAL A 313 -15.50 -8.51 -0.70
N HIS A 314 -15.56 -7.25 -1.17
CA HIS A 314 -15.05 -6.89 -2.49
C HIS A 314 -13.54 -7.15 -2.63
N LEU A 315 -12.72 -6.85 -1.62
CA LEU A 315 -11.29 -7.20 -1.62
C LEU A 315 -11.06 -8.71 -1.79
N MET A 316 -11.89 -9.54 -1.14
CA MET A 316 -11.86 -10.99 -1.34
C MET A 316 -12.26 -11.36 -2.76
N PHE A 317 -13.34 -10.76 -3.29
CA PHE A 317 -13.83 -11.01 -4.64
C PHE A 317 -12.76 -10.74 -5.71
N VAL A 318 -11.97 -9.67 -5.55
CA VAL A 318 -10.87 -9.34 -6.48
C VAL A 318 -9.58 -10.14 -6.23
N GLY A 319 -9.56 -11.04 -5.23
CA GLY A 319 -8.48 -12.00 -5.00
C GLY A 319 -7.54 -11.67 -3.83
N HIS A 320 -7.88 -10.76 -2.92
CA HIS A 320 -7.11 -10.48 -1.69
C HIS A 320 -7.72 -11.20 -0.48
N VAL A 321 -7.85 -12.53 -0.59
CA VAL A 321 -8.70 -13.33 0.29
C VAL A 321 -8.10 -13.59 1.68
N GLU A 322 -6.91 -14.19 1.74
CA GLU A 322 -6.34 -14.66 3.02
C GLU A 322 -6.12 -13.53 4.04
N PRO A 323 -5.54 -12.37 3.67
CA PRO A 323 -5.31 -11.30 4.63
C PRO A 323 -6.61 -10.70 5.20
N VAL A 324 -7.69 -10.67 4.40
CA VAL A 324 -9.02 -10.22 4.85
C VAL A 324 -9.60 -11.21 5.87
N LEU A 325 -9.58 -12.50 5.55
CA LEU A 325 -10.11 -13.53 6.47
C LEU A 325 -9.33 -13.58 7.78
N ASP A 326 -8.01 -13.42 7.71
CA ASP A 326 -7.17 -13.34 8.90
C ASP A 326 -7.56 -12.17 9.81
N TYR A 327 -7.82 -10.99 9.23
CA TYR A 327 -8.28 -9.83 9.98
C TYR A 327 -9.66 -10.08 10.61
N MET A 328 -10.63 -10.60 9.86
CA MET A 328 -11.96 -10.91 10.38
C MET A 328 -11.95 -11.97 11.48
N HIS A 329 -11.06 -12.96 11.37
CA HIS A 329 -10.82 -13.92 12.45
C HIS A 329 -10.23 -13.23 13.71
N GLY A 330 -9.31 -12.28 13.52
CA GLY A 330 -8.83 -11.39 14.58
C GLY A 330 -9.96 -10.60 15.26
N CYS A 331 -10.91 -10.07 14.50
CA CYS A 331 -12.10 -9.39 15.04
C CYS A 331 -12.98 -10.33 15.89
N LEU A 332 -13.18 -11.57 15.45
CA LEU A 332 -13.92 -12.58 16.23
C LEU A 332 -13.23 -12.90 17.56
N THR A 333 -11.92 -13.14 17.53
CA THR A 333 -11.15 -13.56 18.73
C THR A 333 -10.98 -12.43 19.74
N SER A 334 -10.79 -11.20 19.27
CA SER A 334 -10.59 -10.02 20.13
C SER A 334 -11.88 -9.48 20.75
N LYS A 335 -13.07 -9.89 20.25
CA LYS A 335 -14.39 -9.37 20.63
C LYS A 335 -14.52 -7.85 20.49
N LEU A 336 -13.69 -7.22 19.65
CA LEU A 336 -13.69 -5.77 19.44
C LEU A 336 -14.80 -5.31 18.49
N SER A 337 -15.43 -6.24 17.76
CA SER A 337 -16.43 -5.95 16.72
C SER A 337 -17.80 -6.52 17.07
N ASP A 338 -18.84 -5.83 16.61
CA ASP A 338 -20.22 -6.30 16.73
C ASP A 338 -20.39 -7.61 15.95
N MET A 339 -20.94 -8.63 16.61
CA MET A 339 -21.25 -9.92 16.00
C MET A 339 -22.24 -9.81 14.85
N SER A 340 -23.08 -8.77 14.83
CA SER A 340 -23.98 -8.47 13.71
C SER A 340 -23.21 -8.19 12.41
N LEU A 341 -22.09 -7.47 12.49
CA LEU A 341 -21.23 -7.14 11.35
C LEU A 341 -20.45 -8.37 10.85
N LEU A 342 -19.93 -9.20 11.77
CA LEU A 342 -19.28 -10.46 11.40
C LEU A 342 -20.25 -11.44 10.77
N ARG A 343 -21.50 -11.47 11.24
CA ARG A 343 -22.58 -12.26 10.62
C ARG A 343 -22.91 -11.76 9.22
N HIS A 344 -23.02 -10.44 9.03
CA HIS A 344 -23.19 -9.84 7.70
C HIS A 344 -22.05 -10.26 6.76
N PHE A 345 -20.80 -10.11 7.20
CA PHE A 345 -19.63 -10.56 6.43
C PHE A 345 -19.70 -12.03 6.01
N VAL A 346 -20.04 -12.93 6.94
CA VAL A 346 -20.15 -14.36 6.64
C VAL A 346 -21.22 -14.64 5.59
N LEU A 347 -22.40 -14.01 5.71
CA LEU A 347 -23.49 -14.22 4.76
C LEU A 347 -23.11 -13.74 3.35
N GLU A 348 -22.53 -12.54 3.24
CA GLU A 348 -22.08 -11.99 1.94
C GLU A 348 -20.97 -12.86 1.31
N VAL A 349 -20.02 -13.33 2.12
CA VAL A 349 -18.97 -14.25 1.62
C VAL A 349 -19.58 -15.55 1.13
N LEU A 350 -20.52 -16.14 1.88
CA LEU A 350 -21.15 -17.40 1.50
C LEU A 350 -22.05 -17.29 0.26
N ASP A 351 -22.59 -16.09 -0.01
CA ASP A 351 -23.37 -15.83 -1.23
C ASP A 351 -22.47 -15.75 -2.48
N MET A 352 -21.22 -15.30 -2.33
CA MET A 352 -20.30 -15.12 -3.46
C MET A 352 -19.33 -16.30 -3.72
N VAL A 353 -19.27 -17.33 -2.85
CA VAL A 353 -18.30 -18.43 -2.97
C VAL A 353 -18.93 -19.79 -3.21
N GLU A 354 -18.30 -20.58 -4.09
CA GLU A 354 -18.71 -21.95 -4.41
C GLU A 354 -17.50 -22.90 -4.41
N PRO A 355 -17.70 -24.21 -4.21
CA PRO A 355 -16.62 -25.19 -4.31
C PRO A 355 -16.07 -25.31 -5.74
N PRO A 356 -14.82 -25.77 -5.93
CA PRO A 356 -13.93 -26.35 -4.93
C PRO A 356 -13.19 -25.31 -4.08
N TYR A 357 -13.20 -25.51 -2.76
CA TYR A 357 -12.48 -24.64 -1.81
C TYR A 357 -11.05 -25.11 -1.61
N THR A 358 -10.11 -24.17 -1.48
CA THR A 358 -8.75 -24.46 -1.02
C THR A 358 -8.74 -24.74 0.48
N GLU A 359 -7.78 -25.54 0.94
CA GLU A 359 -7.63 -25.81 2.37
C GLU A 359 -7.34 -24.52 3.16
N SER A 360 -6.49 -23.66 2.61
CA SER A 360 -6.12 -22.36 3.18
C SER A 360 -7.34 -21.48 3.46
N PHE A 361 -8.29 -21.43 2.52
CA PHE A 361 -9.56 -20.71 2.65
C PHE A 361 -10.45 -21.34 3.72
N VAL A 362 -10.65 -22.66 3.67
CA VAL A 362 -11.50 -23.39 4.62
C VAL A 362 -11.01 -23.21 6.05
N ARG A 363 -9.70 -23.34 6.31
CA ARG A 363 -9.12 -23.20 7.65
C ARG A 363 -9.41 -21.83 8.27
N ARG A 364 -9.54 -20.77 7.47
CA ARG A 364 -9.78 -19.40 7.96
C ARG A 364 -11.25 -19.02 8.06
N LEU A 365 -12.07 -19.41 7.07
CA LEU A 365 -13.50 -19.07 7.07
C LEU A 365 -14.31 -19.96 8.02
N ARG A 366 -13.97 -21.25 8.13
CA ARG A 366 -14.74 -22.21 8.93
C ARG A 366 -14.93 -21.79 10.41
N PRO A 367 -13.91 -21.30 11.13
CA PRO A 367 -14.10 -20.83 12.50
C PRO A 367 -15.10 -19.66 12.64
N LEU A 368 -15.23 -18.81 11.61
CA LEU A 368 -16.22 -17.74 11.59
C LEU A 368 -17.63 -18.32 11.43
N VAL A 369 -17.81 -19.27 10.52
CA VAL A 369 -19.11 -19.92 10.25
C VAL A 369 -19.58 -20.79 11.41
N GLU A 370 -18.67 -21.51 12.09
CA GLU A 370 -18.98 -22.38 13.23
C GLU A 370 -19.21 -21.60 14.54
N SER A 371 -18.94 -20.29 14.57
CA SER A 371 -19.15 -19.47 15.76
C SER A 371 -20.64 -19.51 16.18
N PRO A 372 -20.97 -19.90 17.43
CA PRO A 372 -22.36 -20.02 17.86
C PRO A 372 -23.09 -18.66 17.84
N ASP A 373 -22.37 -17.56 18.10
CA ASP A 373 -22.91 -16.21 18.10
C ASP A 373 -23.28 -15.73 16.68
N ILE A 374 -22.66 -16.32 15.66
CA ILE A 374 -22.95 -16.05 14.24
C ILE A 374 -24.01 -17.04 13.75
N TYR A 375 -23.73 -18.34 13.81
CA TYR A 375 -24.56 -19.41 13.24
C TYR A 375 -25.98 -19.42 13.82
N ASN A 376 -26.12 -19.36 15.15
CA ASN A 376 -27.43 -19.45 15.78
C ASN A 376 -28.30 -18.20 15.55
N ALA A 377 -27.64 -17.05 15.35
CA ALA A 377 -28.31 -15.76 15.13
C ALA A 377 -28.75 -15.54 13.67
N ILE A 378 -28.42 -16.46 12.75
CA ILE A 378 -28.95 -16.41 11.39
C ILE A 378 -30.41 -16.90 11.43
N GLU A 379 -31.36 -16.00 11.28
CA GLU A 379 -32.80 -16.34 11.31
C GLU A 379 -33.31 -16.84 9.97
N ARG A 380 -32.74 -16.35 8.86
CA ARG A 380 -33.18 -16.69 7.51
C ARG A 380 -32.78 -18.13 7.16
N LYS A 381 -33.76 -18.92 6.69
CA LYS A 381 -33.55 -20.31 6.28
C LYS A 381 -32.48 -20.43 5.19
N GLU A 382 -32.54 -19.58 4.17
CA GLU A 382 -31.56 -19.56 3.07
C GLU A 382 -30.13 -19.32 3.58
N GLY A 383 -29.95 -18.42 4.54
CA GLY A 383 -28.65 -18.17 5.17
C GLY A 383 -28.13 -19.40 5.95
N ARG A 384 -29.00 -20.09 6.69
CA ARG A 384 -28.63 -21.34 7.38
C ARG A 384 -28.25 -22.44 6.39
N ASP A 385 -29.03 -22.58 5.32
CA ASP A 385 -28.78 -23.57 4.27
C ASP A 385 -27.41 -23.34 3.60
N SER A 386 -27.00 -22.07 3.40
CA SER A 386 -25.68 -21.70 2.89
C SER A 386 -24.56 -22.07 3.87
N CYS A 387 -24.73 -21.81 5.17
CA CYS A 387 -23.77 -22.23 6.19
C CYS A 387 -23.61 -23.76 6.22
N ASP A 388 -24.72 -24.50 6.25
CA ASP A 388 -24.71 -25.96 6.31
C ASP A 388 -24.05 -26.58 5.06
N ARG A 389 -24.32 -26.02 3.88
CA ARG A 389 -23.68 -26.41 2.62
C ARG A 389 -22.16 -26.22 2.71
N PHE A 390 -21.72 -25.04 3.14
CA PHE A 390 -20.30 -24.75 3.32
C PHE A 390 -19.63 -25.68 4.34
N LEU A 391 -20.26 -25.94 5.49
CA LEU A 391 -19.72 -26.85 6.52
C LEU A 391 -19.58 -28.30 6.03
N LYS A 392 -20.51 -28.75 5.19
CA LYS A 392 -20.45 -30.06 4.54
C LYS A 392 -19.30 -30.15 3.55
N ASP A 393 -19.15 -29.16 2.67
CA ASP A 393 -18.13 -29.17 1.63
C ASP A 393 -16.73 -28.89 2.17
N SER A 394 -16.59 -27.98 3.14
CA SER A 394 -15.34 -27.76 3.88
C SER A 394 -14.84 -29.02 4.58
N SER A 395 -15.74 -29.83 5.14
CA SER A 395 -15.39 -31.12 5.76
C SER A 395 -14.89 -32.15 4.74
N ARG A 396 -15.33 -32.06 3.47
CA ARG A 396 -14.78 -32.89 2.38
C ARG A 396 -13.38 -32.43 1.99
N THR A 397 -13.17 -31.11 1.86
CA THR A 397 -11.85 -30.53 1.56
C THR A 397 -10.81 -30.89 2.62
N MET A 398 -11.15 -30.75 3.92
CA MET A 398 -10.23 -31.09 5.02
C MET A 398 -9.90 -32.58 5.07
N LYS A 399 -10.84 -33.48 4.71
CA LYS A 399 -10.59 -34.92 4.62
C LYS A 399 -9.74 -35.32 3.42
N ALA A 400 -9.80 -34.55 2.34
CA ALA A 400 -8.93 -34.77 1.18
C ALA A 400 -7.50 -34.35 1.49
N ALA A 401 -7.31 -33.20 2.15
CA ALA A 401 -6.00 -32.68 2.54
C ALA A 401 -5.28 -33.55 3.59
N SER A 402 -6.01 -34.26 4.47
CA SER A 402 -5.38 -35.18 5.43
C SER A 402 -4.94 -36.53 4.83
N ARG A 403 -5.28 -36.80 3.57
CA ARG A 403 -4.91 -38.02 2.84
C ARG A 403 -3.78 -37.81 1.83
N SER A 404 -3.45 -36.56 1.52
CA SER A 404 -2.25 -36.14 0.76
C SER A 404 -1.10 -35.86 1.71
#